data_AF-A0A087TGU2-F1
#
_entry.id   AF-A0A087TGU2-F1
#
_cell.length_a   1.000
_cell.length_b   1.000
_cell.length_c   1.000
_cell.angle_alpha   90.00
_cell.angle_beta   90.00
_cell.angle_gamma   90.00
#
_symmetry.space_group_name_H-M   'P 1'
#
loop_
_entity.id
_entity.type
_entity.pdbx_description
1 polymer ?
#
loop_
_entity_poly.entity_id
_entity_poly.type
_entity_poly.pdbx_seq_one_letter_code
_entity_poly.pdbx_strand_id
1 'polypeptide(L)' 'MVIRCSAYRRKENFVKGEGPVTFHSFPEDPERQKQWEVQLQHENFKVTEYYTKLLR' A
#
# COMPACT_ATOMS: atom_id res chain seq x y z
N MET A 1 -7.15 9.67 -10.23
CA MET A 1 -6.21 8.56 -9.98
C MET A 1 -6.90 7.60 -9.01
N VAL A 2 -7.04 6.31 -9.35
CA VAL A 2 -7.64 5.32 -8.44
C VAL A 2 -6.51 4.72 -7.61
N ILE A 3 -6.58 4.88 -6.29
CA ILE A 3 -5.62 4.24 -5.38
C ILE A 3 -6.17 2.86 -5.04
N ARG A 4 -5.33 1.83 -5.12
CA ARG A 4 -5.72 0.43 -4.88
C ARG A 4 -4.79 -0.21 -3.86
N CYS A 5 -5.31 -1.18 -3.11
CA CYS A 5 -4.49 -1.98 -2.22
C CYS A 5 -3.39 -2.72 -3.01
N SER A 6 -2.15 -2.64 -2.55
CA SER A 6 -0.99 -3.29 -3.16
C SER A 6 -0.87 -4.78 -2.83
N ALA A 7 -1.71 -5.31 -1.93
CA ALA A 7 -1.65 -6.70 -1.51
C ALA A 7 -2.14 -7.65 -2.61
N TYR A 8 -1.43 -8.76 -2.81
CA TYR A 8 -1.80 -9.77 -3.80
C TYR A 8 -3.24 -10.28 -3.56
N ARG A 9 -4.04 -10.32 -4.63
CA ARG A 9 -5.47 -10.72 -4.67
C ARG A 9 -6.46 -9.83 -3.89
N ARG A 10 -6.03 -8.78 -3.18
CA ARG A 10 -6.96 -7.78 -2.64
C ARG A 10 -7.45 -6.88 -3.77
N LYS A 11 -8.76 -6.65 -3.82
CA LYS A 11 -9.38 -5.82 -4.87
C LYS A 11 -9.95 -4.52 -4.33
N GLU A 12 -9.71 -4.20 -3.06
CA GLU A 12 -10.15 -2.94 -2.46
C GLU A 12 -9.55 -1.72 -3.16
N ASN A 13 -10.45 -0.82 -3.55
CA ASN A 13 -10.14 0.50 -4.07
C ASN A 13 -10.32 1.52 -2.94
N PHE A 14 -9.48 2.54 -2.93
CA PHE A 14 -9.61 3.66 -2.00
C PHE A 14 -10.85 4.47 -2.33
N VAL A 15 -11.76 4.58 -1.36
CA VAL A 15 -12.91 5.48 -1.41
C VAL A 15 -12.73 6.48 -0.27
N LYS A 16 -12.62 7.77 -0.62
CA LYS A 16 -12.37 8.81 0.37
C LYS A 16 -13.62 9.04 1.22
N GLY A 17 -13.50 8.83 2.53
CA GLY A 17 -14.58 9.13 3.49
C GLY A 17 -15.64 8.04 3.64
N GLU A 18 -15.49 6.89 2.98
CA GLU A 18 -16.47 5.79 3.04
C GLU A 18 -15.78 4.42 3.08
N GLY A 19 -16.41 3.46 3.74
CA GLY A 19 -16.01 2.05 3.76
C GLY A 19 -15.50 1.54 5.12
N PRO A 20 -15.44 0.21 5.31
CA PRO A 20 -15.03 -0.40 6.58
C PRO A 20 -13.51 -0.44 6.78
N VAL A 21 -12.73 0.07 5.82
CA VAL A 21 -11.26 -0.05 5.79
C VAL A 21 -10.62 1.31 5.60
N THR A 22 -9.54 1.57 6.35
CA THR A 22 -8.69 2.73 6.16
C THR A 22 -7.51 2.37 5.26
N PHE A 23 -7.18 3.28 4.35
CA PHE A 23 -5.97 3.14 3.54
C PHE A 23 -4.82 3.90 4.22
N HIS A 24 -3.63 3.31 4.18
CA HIS A 24 -2.42 3.89 4.73
C HIS A 24 -1.31 3.86 3.67
N SER A 25 -0.51 4.92 3.63
CA SER A 25 0.72 4.94 2.84
C SER A 25 1.72 3.95 3.44
N PHE A 26 2.70 3.55 2.63
CA PHE A 26 3.79 2.72 3.13
C PHE A 26 4.63 3.49 4.17
N PRO A 27 5.19 2.79 5.18
CA PRO A 27 6.07 3.41 6.16
C PRO A 27 7.32 4.00 5.46
N GLU A 28 7.89 5.06 6.00
CA GLU A 28 9.18 5.62 5.54
C GLU A 28 10.38 4.81 6.06
N ASP A 29 10.17 4.05 7.13
CA ASP A 29 11.19 3.20 7.75
C ASP A 29 11.55 2.01 6.85
N PRO A 30 12.83 1.83 6.48
CA PRO A 30 13.25 0.84 5.49
C PRO A 30 13.11 -0.62 5.97
N GLU A 31 13.25 -0.88 7.27
CA GLU A 31 13.04 -2.23 7.81
C GLU A 31 11.57 -2.63 7.72
N ARG A 32 10.67 -1.73 8.11
CA ARG A 32 9.22 -1.95 7.97
C ARG A 32 8.78 -2.02 6.51
N GLN A 33 9.36 -1.23 5.61
CA GLN A 33 9.09 -1.34 4.17
C GLN A 33 9.40 -2.74 3.66
N LYS A 34 10.58 -3.26 3.97
CA LYS A 34 11.00 -4.60 3.55
C LYS A 34 10.08 -5.69 4.11
N GLN A 35 9.64 -5.55 5.36
CA GLN A 35 8.67 -6.47 5.96
C GLN A 35 7.34 -6.46 5.19
N TRP A 36 6.86 -5.29 4.79
CA TRP A 36 5.63 -5.14 4.00
C TRP A 36 5.80 -5.72 2.59
N GLU A 37 6.90 -5.43 1.90
CA GLU A 37 7.20 -5.99 0.58
C GLU A 37 7.12 -7.52 0.57
N VAL A 38 7.71 -8.18 1.57
CA VAL A 38 7.66 -9.64 1.71
C VAL A 38 6.23 -10.14 1.99
N GLN A 39 5.47 -9.44 2.84
CA GLN A 39 4.12 -9.84 3.23
C GLN A 39 3.07 -9.62 2.12
N LEU A 40 3.30 -8.71 1.18
CA LEU A 40 2.36 -8.44 0.09
C LEU A 40 2.26 -9.60 -0.92
N GLN A 41 3.17 -10.60 -0.84
CA GLN A 41 3.22 -11.78 -1.70
C GLN A 41 3.19 -11.46 -3.20
N HIS A 42 3.70 -10.28 -3.56
CA HIS A 42 3.70 -9.81 -4.93
C HIS A 42 5.11 -9.97 -5.49
N GLU A 43 5.29 -10.87 -6.45
CA GLU A 43 6.57 -11.04 -7.11
C GLU A 43 7.02 -9.70 -7.72
N ASN A 44 8.27 -9.31 -7.46
CA ASN A 44 8.90 -8.08 -7.94
C ASN A 44 8.26 -6.75 -7.50
N PHE A 45 7.43 -6.73 -6.45
CA PHE A 45 6.95 -5.46 -5.91
C PHE A 45 8.04 -4.75 -5.10
N LYS A 46 8.30 -3.49 -5.43
CA LYS A 46 9.15 -2.61 -4.64
C LYS A 46 8.39 -1.35 -4.24
N VAL A 47 8.51 -0.98 -2.97
CA VAL A 47 7.99 0.29 -2.45
C VAL A 47 8.86 1.42 -3.00
N THR A 48 8.21 2.40 -3.61
CA THR A 48 8.84 3.62 -4.13
C THR A 48 8.37 4.83 -3.32
N GLU A 49 9.03 5.97 -3.48
CA GLU A 49 8.62 7.23 -2.82
C GLU A 49 7.17 7.65 -3.12
N TYR A 50 6.63 7.22 -4.25
CA TYR A 50 5.22 7.44 -4.58
C TYR A 50 4.31 6.75 -3.56
N TYR A 51 4.63 5.51 -3.18
CA TYR A 51 3.81 4.71 -2.27
C TYR A 51 3.88 5.17 -0.81
N THR A 52 4.97 5.83 -0.41
CA THR A 52 5.11 6.41 0.94
C THR A 52 4.38 7.74 1.09
N LYS A 53 4.18 8.47 -0.02
CA LYS A 53 3.48 9.78 -0.05
C LYS A 53 2.07 9.70 -0.64
N LEU A 54 1.58 8.50 -0.94
CA LEU A 54 0.36 8.25 -1.72
C LEU A 54 -0.93 8.85 -1.13
N LEU A 55 -1.04 8.85 0.20
CA LEU A 55 -2.21 9.31 0.95
C LEU A 55 -1.91 10.51 1.86
N ARG A 56 -0.74 11.13 1.71
CA ARG A 56 -0.39 12.37 2.42
C ARG A 56 -1.02 13.59 1.74
#